data_AF-A0A356S7C3-F1
#
_entry.id   AF-A0A356S7C3-F1
#
_cell.length_a   1.000
_cell.length_b   1.000
_cell.length_c   1.000
_cell.angle_alpha   90.00
_cell.angle_beta   90.00
_cell.angle_gamma   90.00
#
_symmetry.space_group_name_H-M   'P 1'
#
loop_
_entity.id
_entity.type
_entity.pdbx_description
1 polymer ?
#
loop_
_entity_poly.entity_id
_entity_poly.type
_entity_poly.pdbx_seq_one_letter_code
_entity_poly.pdbx_strand_id
1 'polypeptide(L)'
;MEVTDYIGPLSLIPATVAILLAFITRNTVFSLAVACLAGVLVAGEGLLGFPNLLVGALGNEDFSWIFLLELFIGILIAFFQRTGAILNFS
;
A
#
# COMPACT_ATOMS: atom_id res chain seq x y z
N MET A 1 -8.23 21.09 -4.48
CA MET A 1 -7.64 22.35 -3.99
C MET A 1 -6.52 21.94 -3.05
N GLU A 2 -5.29 22.24 -3.44
CA GLU A 2 -4.06 21.78 -2.78
C GLU A 2 -4.02 22.24 -1.32
N VAL A 3 -4.01 21.29 -0.39
CA VAL A 3 -3.55 21.55 0.97
C VAL A 3 -2.02 21.42 0.93
N THR A 4 -1.36 22.43 0.36
CA THR A 4 0.06 22.69 0.60
C THR A 4 0.21 23.57 1.82
N ASP A 5 -0.43 23.19 2.93
CA ASP A 5 0.08 23.55 4.25
C ASP A 5 1.32 22.68 4.45
N TYR A 6 2.48 23.20 4.06
CA TYR A 6 3.76 22.57 4.31
C TYR A 6 3.93 22.47 5.83
N ILE A 7 3.55 21.33 6.40
CA ILE A 7 3.75 20.98 7.80
C ILE A 7 5.25 20.72 8.08
N GLY A 8 6.16 21.51 7.49
CA GLY A 8 7.60 21.45 7.66
C GLY A 8 8.17 20.02 7.72
N PRO A 9 9.14 19.74 8.61
CA PRO A 9 9.71 18.41 8.83
C PRO A 9 8.70 17.35 9.30
N LEU A 10 7.49 17.73 9.73
CA LEU A 10 6.49 16.83 10.28
C LEU A 10 5.89 15.89 9.21
N SER A 11 5.90 16.31 7.94
CA SER A 11 5.49 15.49 6.80
C SER A 11 6.43 14.29 6.54
N LEU A 12 7.68 14.33 7.06
CA LEU A 12 8.59 13.19 6.98
C LEU A 12 8.29 12.08 7.99
N ILE A 13 7.46 12.32 9.01
CA ILE A 13 7.17 11.32 10.05
C ILE A 13 6.58 10.04 9.46
N PRO A 14 5.49 10.05 8.67
CA PRO A 14 4.94 8.83 8.09
C PRO A 14 5.97 8.07 7.24
N ALA A 15 6.73 8.79 6.39
CA ALA A 15 7.72 8.17 5.51
C ALA A 15 8.88 7.54 6.30
N THR A 16 9.40 8.24 7.30
CA THR A 16 10.51 7.75 8.14
C THR A 16 10.08 6.55 8.98
N VAL A 17 8.88 6.59 9.55
CA VAL A 17 8.28 5.48 10.29
C VAL A 17 8.12 4.26 9.39
N ALA A 18 7.64 4.43 8.15
CA ALA A 18 7.50 3.33 7.19
C ALA A 18 8.85 2.66 6.91
N ILE A 19 9.89 3.45 6.62
CA ILE A 19 11.22 2.95 6.27
C ILE A 19 11.84 2.21 7.45
N LEU A 20 11.84 2.82 8.65
CA LEU A 20 12.44 2.21 9.84
C LEU A 20 11.73 0.90 10.23
N LEU A 21 10.39 0.90 10.24
CA LEU A 21 9.63 -0.33 10.55
C LEU A 21 9.81 -1.40 9.49
N ALA A 22 9.96 -1.04 8.20
CA ALA A 22 10.16 -2.03 7.13
C ALA A 22 11.46 -2.81 7.34
N PHE A 23 12.53 -2.14 7.78
CA PHE A 23 13.80 -2.81 8.07
C PHE A 23 13.75 -3.64 9.37
N ILE A 24 13.06 -3.17 10.40
CA ILE A 24 12.99 -3.87 11.70
C ILE A 24 12.06 -5.09 11.60
N THR A 25 10.84 -4.90 11.11
CA THR A 25 9.80 -5.94 11.08
C THR A 25 9.94 -6.90 9.90
N ARG A 26 10.71 -6.51 8.88
CA ARG A 26 10.85 -7.23 7.59
C ARG A 26 9.49 -7.55 6.95
N ASN A 27 8.46 -6.78 7.28
CA ASN A 27 7.11 -6.90 6.74
C ASN A 27 6.66 -5.52 6.24
N THR A 28 6.67 -5.36 4.91
CA THR A 28 6.34 -4.11 4.24
C THR A 28 4.88 -3.70 4.45
N VAL A 29 3.95 -4.67 4.45
CA VAL A 29 2.52 -4.42 4.63
C VAL A 29 2.24 -3.89 6.03
N PHE A 30 2.79 -4.54 7.06
CA PHE A 30 2.63 -4.10 8.45
C PHE A 30 3.25 -2.72 8.67
N SER A 31 4.43 -2.48 8.11
CA SER A 31 5.12 -1.20 8.23
C SER A 31 4.36 -0.06 7.57
N LEU A 32 3.79 -0.31 6.39
CA LEU A 32 2.96 0.66 5.68
C LEU A 32 1.67 0.98 6.47
N ALA A 33 1.01 -0.03 7.03
CA ALA A 33 -0.20 0.17 7.82
C ALA A 33 0.07 1.05 9.06
N VAL A 34 1.15 0.78 9.79
CA VAL A 34 1.54 1.57 10.97
C VAL A 34 1.96 2.99 10.58
N ALA A 35 2.66 3.16 9.47
CA ALA A 35 3.03 4.47 8.95
C ALA A 35 1.83 5.31 8.53
N CYS A 36 0.86 4.71 7.84
CA CYS A 36 -0.41 5.37 7.51
C CYS A 36 -1.17 5.78 8.77
N LEU A 37 -1.22 4.92 9.79
CA LEU A 37 -1.85 5.24 11.08
C LEU A 37 -1.13 6.42 11.76
N ALA A 38 0.21 6.39 11.82
CA ALA A 38 0.99 7.49 12.36
C ALA A 38 0.76 8.80 11.59
N GLY A 39 0.64 8.73 10.26
CA GLY A 39 0.34 9.89 9.42
C GLY A 39 -1.04 10.48 9.67
N VAL A 40 -2.07 9.64 9.85
CA VAL A 40 -3.43 10.10 10.22
C VAL A 40 -3.43 10.80 11.57
N LEU A 41 -2.69 10.27 12.54
CA LEU A 41 -2.58 10.88 13.87
C LEU A 41 -1.88 12.24 13.80
N VAL A 42 -0.82 12.36 12.99
CA VAL A 42 -0.12 13.63 12.75
C VAL A 42 -1.03 14.64 12.04
N ALA A 43 -1.91 14.18 11.14
CA ALA A 43 -2.89 15.03 10.46
C ALA A 43 -4.06 15.49 11.35
N GLY A 44 -4.21 14.95 12.56
CA GLY A 44 -5.27 15.35 13.50
C GLY A 44 -6.66 14.75 13.21
N GLU A 45 -6.77 13.84 12.24
CA GLU A 45 -8.01 13.19 11.79
C GLU A 45 -8.52 12.09 12.77
N GLY A 46 -7.76 11.80 13.84
CA GLY A 46 -8.10 10.80 14.84
C GLY A 46 -8.09 9.34 14.33
N LEU A 47 -8.58 8.39 15.13
CA LEU A 47 -8.57 6.96 14.78
C LEU A 47 -9.46 6.61 13.58
N LEU A 48 -10.52 7.39 13.33
CA LEU A 48 -11.42 7.19 12.19
C LEU A 48 -10.85 7.70 10.86
N GLY A 49 -9.77 8.49 10.87
CA GLY A 49 -9.10 8.91 9.65
C GLY A 49 -8.43 7.75 8.91
N PHE A 50 -8.00 6.69 9.60
CA PHE A 50 -7.33 5.55 8.95
C PHE A 50 -8.26 4.75 8.01
N PRO A 51 -9.47 4.34 8.43
CA PRO A 51 -10.46 3.77 7.52
C PRO A 51 -10.82 4.71 6.37
N ASN A 52 -10.91 6.02 6.62
CA ASN A 52 -11.23 7.00 5.58
C ASN A 52 -10.13 7.10 4.51
N LEU A 53 -8.85 7.12 4.94
CA LEU A 53 -7.71 7.06 4.02
C LEU A 53 -7.70 5.76 3.19
N LEU A 54 -7.99 4.62 3.82
CA LEU A 54 -8.06 3.33 3.14
C LEU A 54 -9.16 3.32 2.07
N VAL A 55 -10.36 3.79 2.41
CA VAL A 55 -11.46 3.87 1.44
C VAL A 55 -11.15 4.87 0.33
N GLY A 56 -10.55 6.02 0.64
CA GLY A 56 -10.14 6.99 -0.37
C GLY A 56 -9.06 6.46 -1.33
N ALA A 57 -8.09 5.71 -0.82
CA ALA A 57 -6.99 5.17 -1.61
C ALA A 57 -7.34 3.88 -2.38
N LEU A 58 -8.10 2.98 -1.76
CA LEU A 58 -8.44 1.66 -2.32
C LEU A 58 -9.80 1.66 -3.03
N GLY A 59 -10.72 2.54 -2.65
CA GLY A 59 -12.08 2.62 -3.20
C GLY A 59 -12.19 3.42 -4.48
N ASN A 60 -11.09 3.59 -5.22
CA ASN A 60 -11.06 4.31 -6.49
C ASN A 60 -11.05 3.34 -7.69
N GLU A 61 -11.54 3.82 -8.83
CA GLU A 61 -11.59 3.07 -10.09
C GLU A 61 -10.19 2.67 -10.58
N ASP A 62 -9.21 3.58 -10.46
CA ASP A 62 -7.83 3.33 -10.91
C ASP A 62 -7.18 2.19 -10.12
N PHE A 63 -7.33 2.20 -8.79
CA PHE A 63 -6.82 1.12 -7.95
C PHE A 63 -7.52 -0.20 -8.26
N SER A 64 -8.85 -0.16 -8.41
CA SER A 64 -9.66 -1.35 -8.71
C SER A 64 -9.24 -2.01 -10.02
N TRP A 65 -8.96 -1.21 -11.06
CA TRP A 65 -8.49 -1.70 -12.35
C TRP A 65 -7.10 -2.36 -12.25
N ILE A 66 -6.14 -1.70 -11.58
CA ILE A 66 -4.79 -2.25 -11.36
C ILE A 66 -4.87 -3.54 -10.54
N PHE A 67 -5.68 -3.56 -9.50
CA PHE A 67 -5.88 -4.73 -8.64
C PHE A 67 -6.45 -5.93 -9.41
N LEU A 68 -7.45 -5.70 -10.27
CA LEU A 68 -8.02 -6.75 -11.12
C LEU A 68 -6.99 -7.29 -12.11
N LEU A 69 -6.19 -6.41 -12.73
CA LEU A 69 -5.12 -6.86 -13.63
C LEU A 69 -4.08 -7.72 -12.91
N GLU A 70 -3.58 -7.26 -11.76
CA GLU A 70 -2.59 -8.00 -10.97
C GLU A 70 -3.14 -9.37 -10.54
N LEU A 71 -4.39 -9.40 -10.07
CA LEU A 71 -5.06 -10.64 -9.69
C LEU A 71 -5.19 -11.62 -10.87
N PHE A 72 -5.62 -11.14 -12.04
CA PHE A 72 -5.76 -11.99 -13.22
C PHE A 72 -4.42 -12.50 -13.74
N ILE A 73 -3.38 -11.66 -13.75
CA ILE A 73 -2.03 -12.07 -14.15
C ILE A 73 -1.52 -13.16 -13.19
N GLY A 74 -1.69 -13.00 -11.88
CA GLY A 74 -1.31 -14.01 -10.89
C GLY A 74 -2.03 -15.35 -11.09
N ILE A 75 -3.33 -15.32 -11.39
CA ILE A 75 -4.12 -16.53 -11.69
C ILE A 75 -3.61 -17.22 -12.96
N LEU A 76 -3.34 -16.47 -14.03
CA LEU A 76 -2.81 -17.02 -15.29
C LEU A 76 -1.43 -17.66 -15.09
N ILE A 77 -0.54 -17.00 -14.35
CA ILE A 77 0.80 -17.53 -14.02
C ILE A 77 0.66 -18.85 -13.25
N ALA A 78 -0.22 -18.91 -12.25
CA ALA A 78 -0.46 -20.13 -11.49
C ALA A 78 -1.00 -21.27 -12.36
N PHE A 79 -1.88 -20.98 -13.32
CA PHE A 79 -2.33 -21.98 -14.29
C PHE A 79 -1.21 -22.46 -15.21
N PHE A 80 -0.37 -21.57 -15.73
CA PHE A 80 0.78 -21.95 -16.57
C PHE A 80 1.82 -22.79 -15.81
N GLN A 81 2.05 -22.47 -14.53
CA GLN A 81 2.88 -23.29 -13.64
C GLN A 81 2.28 -24.69 -13.47
N ARG A 82 0.95 -24.80 -13.32
CA ARG A 82 0.26 -26.08 -13.11
C ARG A 82 0.14 -26.94 -14.37
N THR A 83 -0.02 -26.34 -15.55
CA THR A 83 -0.12 -27.08 -16.83
C THR A 83 1.22 -27.59 -17.34
N GLY A 84 2.33 -27.24 -16.69
CA GLY A 84 3.67 -27.63 -17.12
C GLY A 84 4.13 -26.91 -18.40
N ALA A 85 3.43 -25.86 -18.84
CA ALA A 85 3.80 -25.08 -20.02
C ALA A 85 5.21 -24.47 -19.90
N ILE A 86 5.66 -24.21 -18.67
CA ILE A 86 6.99 -23.66 -18.35
C ILE A 86 8.09 -24.73 -18.45
N LEU A 87 7.74 -26.02 -18.30
CA LEU A 87 8.69 -27.14 -18.34
C LEU A 87 9.10 -27.52 -19.77
N ASN A 88 8.33 -27.10 -20.78
CA ASN A 88 8.61 -27.42 -22.19
C ASN A 88 9.62 -26.43 -22.85
N PHE A 89 10.16 -25.50 -22.07
CA PHE A 89 11.17 -24.52 -22.50
C PHE A 89 12.56 -24.76 -21.88
N SER A 90 12.83 -25.96 -21.36
CA SER A 90 14.17 -26.36 -20.89
C SER A 90 15.11 -26.71 -22.04
#